data_AF-A0A443RV01-F1
#
_entry.id   AF-A0A443RV01-F1
#
_cell.length_a   1.000
_cell.length_b   1.000
_cell.length_c   1.000
_cell.angle_alpha   90.00
_cell.angle_beta   90.00
_cell.angle_gamma   90.00
#
_symmetry.space_group_name_H-M   'P 1'
#
loop_
_entity.id
_entity.type
_entity.pdbx_description
1 polymer ?
#
loop_
_entity_poly.entity_id
_entity_poly.type
_entity_poly.pdbx_seq_one_letter_code
_entity_poly.pdbx_strand_id
1 'polypeptide(L)'
;MRIINERRNCNSNANDFVTLLLNAECNEKSEDFEIDKKRRTLTEDEIIAQCFVFYVAGYETMSSLLNFTMYALTVNPEVQEKLYDELKD
;
A
#
# COMPACT_ATOMS: atom_id res chain seq x y z
N MET A 1 11.42 7.84 10.44
CA MET A 1 10.08 8.46 10.24
C MET A 1 9.17 8.07 11.43
N ARG A 2 8.36 8.97 12.02
CA ARG A 2 7.56 8.67 13.25
C ARG A 2 6.64 7.45 13.09
N ILE A 3 5.99 7.29 11.93
CA ILE A 3 5.03 6.22 11.64
C ILE A 3 5.68 4.82 11.63
N ILE A 4 6.87 4.68 11.04
CA ILE A 4 7.61 3.41 11.02
C ILE A 4 8.03 3.00 12.43
N ASN A 5 8.54 3.95 13.23
CA ASN A 5 8.92 3.69 14.61
C ASN A 5 7.70 3.33 15.48
N GLU A 6 6.56 3.99 15.29
CA GLU A 6 5.31 3.62 15.97
C GLU A 6 4.85 2.20 15.59
N ARG A 7 4.92 1.84 14.31
CA ARG A 7 4.55 0.48 13.85
C ARG A 7 5.45 -0.61 14.39
N ARG A 8 6.77 -0.37 14.47
CA ARG A 8 7.72 -1.29 15.11
C ARG A 8 7.41 -1.49 16.60
N ASN A 9 7.00 -0.44 17.29
CA ASN A 9 6.71 -0.50 18.73
C ASN A 9 5.35 -1.12 19.06
N CYS A 10 4.35 -0.97 18.18
CA CYS A 10 3.00 -1.46 18.44
C CYS A 10 2.78 -2.93 18.06
N ASN A 11 3.76 -3.62 17.47
CA ASN A 11 3.69 -5.01 16.97
C ASN A 11 2.30 -5.38 16.43
N SER A 12 1.72 -4.45 15.67
CA SER A 12 0.33 -4.55 15.24
C SER A 12 0.30 -5.58 14.13
N ASN A 13 -0.42 -6.68 14.32
CA ASN A 13 -0.69 -7.72 13.31
C ASN A 13 -1.61 -7.21 12.18
N ALA A 14 -1.42 -5.96 11.76
CA ALA A 14 -2.10 -5.40 10.61
C ALA A 14 -1.56 -6.10 9.36
N ASN A 15 -2.40 -6.87 8.68
CA ASN A 15 -2.10 -7.48 7.39
C ASN A 15 -2.16 -6.44 6.27
N ASP A 16 -1.29 -5.43 6.35
CA ASP A 16 -1.23 -4.33 5.40
C ASP A 16 0.13 -4.24 4.71
N PHE A 17 0.17 -3.39 3.68
CA PHE A 17 1.32 -3.22 2.81
C PHE A 17 2.59 -2.77 3.56
N VAL A 18 2.47 -1.91 4.57
CA VAL A 18 3.63 -1.41 5.31
C VAL A 18 4.18 -2.51 6.22
N THR A 19 3.33 -3.34 6.82
CA THR A 19 3.77 -4.53 7.55
C THR A 19 4.50 -5.52 6.65
N LEU A 20 4.02 -5.72 5.41
CA LEU A 20 4.72 -6.55 4.43
C LEU A 20 6.12 -6.00 4.10
N LEU A 21 6.26 -4.68 3.95
CA LEU A 21 7.57 -4.04 3.73
C LEU A 21 8.49 -4.14 4.96
N LEU A 22 7.96 -3.98 6.17
CA LEU A 22 8.73 -4.14 7.41
C LEU A 22 9.20 -5.59 7.61
N ASN A 23 8.38 -6.58 7.24
CA ASN A 23 8.78 -7.99 7.26
C ASN A 23 9.85 -8.33 6.21
N ALA A 24 10.04 -7.48 5.20
CA ALA A 24 11.11 -7.60 4.21
C ALA A 24 12.42 -6.88 4.64
N GLU A 25 12.42 -6.20 5.79
CA GLU A 25 13.60 -5.58 6.40
C GLU A 25 14.57 -6.65 6.95
N CYS A 26 15.88 -6.43 6.80
CA CYS A 26 16.91 -7.33 7.36
C CYS A 26 17.09 -7.09 8.86
N ASN A 27 16.96 -8.13 9.69
CA ASN A 27 17.55 -8.16 11.03
C ASN A 27 18.73 -9.14 11.02
N GLU A 28 19.94 -8.67 10.76
CA GLU A 28 21.13 -9.52 10.86
C GLU A 28 21.51 -9.75 12.33
N LYS A 29 21.23 -10.95 12.83
CA LYS A 29 22.09 -11.70 13.77
C LYS A 29 21.99 -13.19 13.43
N SER A 30 22.59 -13.59 12.32
CA SER A 30 22.79 -15.01 12.02
C SER A 30 24.08 -15.16 11.22
N GLU A 31 25.19 -15.32 11.95
CA GLU A 31 26.38 -15.97 11.42
C GLU A 31 26.01 -17.43 11.13
N ASP A 32 25.90 -17.80 9.86
CA ASP A 32 26.54 -18.99 9.29
C ASP A 32 26.06 -19.28 7.85
N PHE A 33 27.05 -19.35 6.96
CA PHE A 33 27.20 -20.24 5.80
C PHE A 33 25.96 -20.78 5.07
N GLU A 34 25.79 -20.39 3.81
CA GLU A 34 25.89 -21.26 2.62
C GLU A 34 25.20 -20.64 1.40
N ILE A 35 25.69 -21.04 0.24
CA ILE A 35 25.48 -20.48 -1.08
C ILE A 35 24.08 -20.86 -1.59
N ASP A 36 23.04 -20.05 -1.39
CA ASP A 36 21.91 -19.97 -2.34
C ASP A 36 20.94 -18.82 -2.03
N LYS A 37 20.78 -17.91 -3.01
CA LYS A 37 19.93 -16.70 -2.98
C LYS A 37 20.13 -15.81 -1.74
N LYS A 38 21.05 -14.84 -1.84
CA LYS A 38 20.94 -13.57 -1.12
C LYS A 38 19.54 -12.99 -1.40
N ARG A 39 18.58 -13.24 -0.52
CA ARG A 39 17.33 -12.47 -0.49
C ARG A 39 17.77 -11.06 -0.17
N ARG A 40 17.80 -10.19 -1.19
CA ARG A 40 18.06 -8.77 -0.97
C ARG A 40 16.96 -8.27 -0.04
N THR A 41 17.36 -7.90 1.16
CA THR A 41 16.51 -7.31 2.17
C THR A 41 16.46 -5.80 1.96
N LEU A 42 15.37 -5.16 2.38
CA LEU A 42 15.20 -3.72 2.24
C LEU A 42 15.80 -3.00 3.45
N THR A 43 16.43 -1.86 3.22
CA THR A 43 16.80 -0.93 4.30
C THR A 43 15.60 -0.08 4.73
N GLU A 44 15.65 0.54 5.92
CA GLU A 44 14.59 1.48 6.35
C GLU A 44 14.34 2.59 5.33
N ASP A 45 15.39 3.16 4.75
CA ASP A 45 15.27 4.21 3.72
C ASP A 45 14.61 3.68 2.44
N GLU A 46 14.92 2.44 2.03
CA GLU A 46 14.24 1.80 0.89
C GLU A 46 12.76 1.55 1.21
N ILE A 47 12.42 1.12 2.43
CA ILE A 47 11.02 0.92 2.86
C ILE A 47 10.26 2.25 2.83
N ILE A 48 10.85 3.33 3.33
CA ILE A 48 10.26 4.68 3.27
C ILE A 48 10.05 5.11 1.82
N ALA A 49 11.08 4.94 0.98
CA ALA A 49 11.01 5.32 -0.43
C ALA A 49 9.90 4.54 -1.15
N GLN A 50 9.78 3.23 -0.92
CA GLN A 50 8.70 2.42 -1.49
C GLN A 50 7.33 2.90 -1.02
N CYS A 51 7.13 3.13 0.28
CA CYS A 51 5.86 3.66 0.79
C CYS A 51 5.46 4.97 0.09
N PHE A 52 6.42 5.86 -0.13
CA PHE A 52 6.18 7.13 -0.81
C PHE A 52 5.83 6.96 -2.29
N VAL A 53 6.56 6.10 -3.01
CA VAL A 53 6.28 5.80 -4.42
C VAL A 53 4.89 5.21 -4.59
N PHE A 54 4.52 4.23 -3.77
CA PHE A 54 3.18 3.63 -3.81
C PHE A 54 2.08 4.65 -3.50
N TYR A 55 2.31 5.54 -2.53
CA TYR A 55 1.36 6.60 -2.21
C TYR A 55 1.15 7.55 -3.40
N VAL A 56 2.22 8.09 -3.98
CA VAL A 56 2.12 9.06 -5.09
C VAL A 56 1.50 8.41 -6.33
N ALA A 57 2.00 7.25 -6.73
CA ALA A 57 1.52 6.54 -7.92
C ALA A 57 0.04 6.14 -7.80
N GLY A 58 -0.39 5.73 -6.60
CA GLY A 58 -1.77 5.36 -6.32
C GLY A 58 -2.69 6.57 -6.19
N TYR A 59 -2.25 7.63 -5.52
CA TYR A 59 -3.10 8.78 -5.20
C TYR A 59 -3.54 9.56 -6.44
N GLU A 60 -2.60 9.98 -7.28
CA GLU A 60 -2.91 10.84 -8.42
C GLU A 60 -3.81 10.14 -9.45
N THR A 61 -3.49 8.87 -9.76
CA THR A 61 -4.26 8.05 -10.70
C THR A 61 -5.67 7.77 -10.19
N MET A 62 -5.81 7.38 -8.92
CA MET A 62 -7.12 7.06 -8.33
C MET A 62 -7.97 8.32 -8.13
N SER A 63 -7.37 9.45 -7.74
CA SER A 63 -8.09 10.71 -7.62
C SER A 63 -8.68 11.14 -8.98
N SER A 64 -7.86 11.07 -10.04
CA SER A 64 -8.32 11.38 -11.40
C SER A 64 -9.42 10.42 -11.85
N LEU A 65 -9.24 9.11 -11.64
CA LEU A 65 -10.24 8.09 -11.97
C LEU A 65 -11.57 8.34 -11.27
N LEU A 66 -11.56 8.61 -9.96
CA LEU A 66 -12.77 8.89 -9.19
C LEU A 66 -13.46 10.17 -9.67
N ASN A 67 -12.69 11.22 -10.00
CA ASN A 67 -13.24 12.46 -10.55
C ASN A 67 -13.95 12.21 -11.89
N PHE A 68 -13.32 11.48 -12.81
CA PHE A 68 -13.94 11.13 -14.09
C PHE A 68 -15.14 10.20 -13.92
N THR A 69 -15.06 9.25 -13.00
CA THR A 69 -16.17 8.32 -12.70
C THR A 69 -17.37 9.09 -12.15
N MET A 70 -17.15 9.99 -11.19
CA MET A 70 -18.21 10.81 -10.62
C MET A 70 -18.81 11.74 -11.67
N TYR A 71 -17.97 12.37 -12.50
CA TYR A 71 -18.44 13.17 -13.62
C TYR A 71 -19.31 12.34 -14.57
N ALA A 72 -18.84 11.16 -14.99
CA ALA A 72 -19.59 10.27 -15.87
C ALA A 72 -20.92 9.82 -15.27
N LEU A 73 -20.97 9.54 -13.96
CA LEU A 73 -22.23 9.22 -13.27
C LEU A 73 -23.19 10.41 -13.28
N THR A 74 -22.73 11.62 -12.96
CA THR A 74 -23.60 12.80 -12.91
C THR A 74 -24.19 13.19 -14.27
N VAL A 75 -23.50 12.91 -15.38
CA VAL A 75 -24.01 13.21 -16.72
C VAL A 75 -24.84 12.08 -17.32
N ASN A 76 -24.87 10.88 -16.71
CA ASN A 76 -25.67 9.73 -17.14
C ASN A 76 -26.58 9.24 -15.99
N PRO A 77 -27.73 9.91 -15.74
CA PRO A 77 -28.60 9.60 -14.62
C PRO A 77 -29.10 8.15 -14.59
N GLU A 78 -29.39 7.54 -15.76
CA GLU A 78 -29.84 6.14 -15.79
C GLU A 78 -28.78 5.15 -15.30
N VAL A 79 -27.50 5.44 -15.55
CA VAL A 79 -26.38 4.60 -15.08
C VAL A 79 -26.18 4.80 -13.58
N GLN A 80 -26.32 6.04 -13.10
CA GLN A 80 -26.24 6.35 -11.67
C GLN A 80 -27.37 5.68 -10.88
N GLU A 81 -28.60 5.68 -11.38
CA GLU A 81 -29.75 5.03 -10.75
C GLU A 81 -29.55 3.51 -10.69
N LYS A 82 -29.10 2.90 -11.80
CA LYS A 82 -28.75 1.48 -11.84
C LYS A 82 -27.67 1.10 -10.81
N LEU A 83 -26.59 1.88 -10.72
CA LEU A 83 -25.53 1.67 -9.73
C LEU A 83 -26.06 1.79 -8.30
N TYR A 84 -26.96 2.75 -8.04
CA TYR A 84 -27.55 2.94 -6.72
C TYR A 84 -28.44 1.77 -6.30
N ASP A 85 -29.22 1.22 -7.23
CA ASP A 85 -30.04 0.04 -6.97
C ASP A 85 -29.18 -1.22 -6.78
N GLU A 86 -28.09 -1.39 -7.54
CA GLU A 86 -27.11 -2.47 -7.33
C GLU A 86 -26.43 -2.44 -5.95
N LEU A 87 -26.37 -1.29 -5.28
CA LEU A 87 -25.83 -1.17 -3.91
C LEU A 87 -26.85 -1.51 -2.83
N LYS A 88 -28.15 -1.53 -3.14
CA LYS A 88 -29.21 -1.86 -2.17
C LYS A 88 -29.52 -3.35 -2.10
N ASP A 89 -29.24 -4.08 -3.18
CA ASP A 89 -29.37 -5.54 -3.27
C ASP A 89 -28.19 -6.25 -2.59
#